data_AF-A0A7H8PSW6-F1
#
_entry.id   AF-A0A7H8PSW6-F1
#
_cell.length_a   1.000
_cell.length_b   1.000
_cell.length_c   1.000
_cell.angle_alpha   90.00
_cell.angle_beta   90.00
_cell.angle_gamma   90.00
#
_symmetry.space_group_name_H-M   'P 1'
#
loop_
_entity.id
_entity.type
_entity.pdbx_description
1 polymer ?
#
loop_
_entity_poly.entity_id
_entity_poly.type
_entity_poly.pdbx_seq_one_letter_code
_entity_poly.pdbx_strand_id
1 'polypeptide(L)'
;MDKTEFKEKRKLLGYTVDSMAELLEVSRRTIINMENGKTKISTVVEKYINDLVQDNKTDLIYMDVSKIDKLSLSDCIKFCFKKKEAFLKSEEMKLLLENVKSKERNSIYEEHIILKNQKSPH
;
A
#
# COMPACT_ATOMS: atom_id res chain seq x y z
N MET A 1 23.72 -0.27 -9.35
CA MET A 1 23.03 -1.33 -8.60
C MET A 1 23.54 -2.69 -9.03
N ASP A 2 23.90 -3.52 -8.04
CA ASP A 2 24.33 -4.90 -8.29
C ASP A 2 23.18 -5.91 -8.25
N LYS A 3 23.48 -7.16 -8.58
CA LYS A 3 22.49 -8.25 -8.66
C LYS A 3 21.82 -8.58 -7.33
N THR A 4 22.56 -8.43 -6.23
CA THR A 4 22.08 -8.72 -4.88
C THR A 4 21.15 -7.61 -4.44
N GLU A 5 21.58 -6.37 -4.61
CA GLU A 5 20.80 -5.17 -4.30
C GLU A 5 19.48 -5.13 -5.08
N PHE A 6 19.50 -5.48 -6.38
CA PHE A 6 18.28 -5.55 -7.20
C PHE A 6 17.28 -6.58 -6.67
N LYS A 7 17.77 -7.77 -6.29
CA LYS A 7 16.94 -8.84 -5.73
C LYS A 7 16.34 -8.44 -4.38
N GLU A 8 17.12 -7.77 -3.54
CA GLU A 8 16.66 -7.28 -2.24
C GLU A 8 15.60 -6.20 -2.40
N LYS A 9 15.79 -5.21 -3.28
CA LYS A 9 14.79 -4.17 -3.54
C LYS A 9 13.50 -4.73 -4.10
N ARG A 10 13.56 -5.70 -5.03
CA ARG A 10 12.34 -6.39 -5.50
C ARG A 10 11.56 -7.03 -4.35
N LYS A 11 12.25 -7.74 -3.46
CA LYS A 11 11.63 -8.37 -2.28
C LYS A 11 11.08 -7.33 -1.30
N LEU A 12 11.81 -6.25 -1.07
CA LEU A 12 11.38 -5.14 -0.21
C LEU A 12 10.08 -4.51 -0.71
N LEU A 13 9.97 -4.34 -2.03
CA LEU A 13 8.76 -3.84 -2.70
C LEU A 13 7.63 -4.88 -2.81
N GLY A 14 7.83 -6.11 -2.30
CA GLY A 14 6.81 -7.17 -2.32
C GLY A 14 6.57 -7.82 -3.69
N TYR A 15 7.38 -7.52 -4.71
CA TYR A 15 7.17 -8.07 -6.05
C TYR A 15 7.70 -9.50 -6.18
N THR A 16 6.91 -10.36 -6.83
CA THR A 16 7.40 -11.63 -7.40
C THR A 16 8.27 -11.36 -8.64
N VAL A 17 8.94 -12.40 -9.15
CA VAL A 17 9.71 -12.27 -10.40
C VAL A 17 8.78 -11.91 -11.56
N ASP A 18 7.58 -12.49 -11.61
CA ASP A 18 6.61 -12.29 -12.68
C ASP A 18 6.00 -10.88 -12.63
N SER A 19 5.57 -10.44 -11.45
CA SER A 19 5.02 -9.08 -11.29
C SER A 19 6.08 -7.98 -11.51
N MET A 20 7.36 -8.24 -11.20
CA MET A 20 8.45 -7.31 -11.53
C MET A 20 8.72 -7.26 -13.04
N ALA A 21 8.55 -8.39 -13.73
CA ALA A 21 8.71 -8.48 -15.17
C ALA A 21 7.62 -7.69 -15.89
N GLU A 22 6.37 -7.80 -15.41
CA GLU A 22 5.25 -6.97 -15.87
C GLU A 22 5.49 -5.48 -15.62
N LEU A 23 5.91 -5.10 -14.40
CA LEU A 23 6.19 -3.71 -14.04
C LEU A 23 7.26 -3.06 -14.93
N LEU A 24 8.30 -3.82 -15.30
CA LEU A 24 9.41 -3.32 -16.11
C LEU A 24 9.22 -3.57 -17.61
N GLU A 25 8.09 -4.17 -18.02
CA GLU A 25 7.79 -4.56 -19.40
C GLU A 25 8.91 -5.41 -20.04
N VAL A 26 9.47 -6.34 -19.27
CA VAL A 26 10.51 -7.27 -19.73
C VAL A 26 10.08 -8.71 -19.52
N SER A 27 10.80 -9.63 -20.16
CA SER A 27 10.57 -11.05 -19.91
C SER A 27 10.96 -11.44 -18.47
N ARG A 28 10.25 -12.42 -17.89
CA ARG A 28 10.64 -13.09 -16.64
C ARG A 28 12.11 -13.51 -16.62
N ARG A 29 12.60 -14.02 -17.76
CA ARG A 29 13.99 -14.45 -17.92
C ARG A 29 14.99 -13.30 -17.75
N THR A 30 14.63 -12.10 -18.19
CA THR A 30 15.44 -10.89 -18.02
C THR A 30 15.62 -10.58 -16.54
N ILE A 31 14.55 -10.62 -15.74
CA ILE A 31 14.61 -10.40 -14.29
C ILE A 31 15.52 -11.45 -13.61
N ILE A 32 15.34 -12.73 -13.95
CA ILE A 32 16.18 -13.82 -13.42
C ILE A 32 17.65 -13.61 -13.79
N ASN A 33 17.94 -13.18 -15.02
CA ASN A 33 19.31 -12.92 -15.46
C ASN A 33 19.92 -11.72 -14.73
N MET A 34 19.15 -10.66 -14.47
CA MET A 34 19.60 -9.51 -13.67
C MET A 34 19.97 -9.96 -12.24
N GLU A 35 19.11 -10.73 -11.57
CA GLU A 35 19.37 -11.24 -10.21
C GLU A 35 20.55 -12.21 -10.11
N ASN A 36 20.87 -12.90 -11.21
CA ASN A 36 22.01 -13.81 -11.26
C ASN A 36 23.28 -13.14 -11.80
N GLY A 37 23.23 -11.87 -12.20
CA GLY A 37 24.36 -11.13 -12.77
C GLY A 37 24.71 -11.53 -14.21
N LYS A 38 23.80 -12.23 -14.91
CA LYS A 38 23.96 -12.59 -16.33
C LYS A 38 23.55 -11.46 -17.28
N THR A 39 22.74 -10.51 -16.80
CA THR A 39 22.34 -9.31 -17.54
C THR A 39 22.65 -8.10 -16.68
N LYS A 40 23.30 -7.09 -17.26
CA LYS A 40 23.57 -5.82 -16.59
C LYS A 40 22.27 -5.05 -16.39
N ILE A 41 22.07 -4.53 -15.19
CA ILE A 41 20.93 -3.66 -14.88
C ILE A 41 21.26 -2.26 -15.45
N SER A 42 20.35 -1.70 -16.24
CA SER A 42 20.54 -0.37 -16.81
C SER A 42 20.37 0.71 -15.74
N THR A 43 21.00 1.86 -15.93
CA THR A 43 20.88 3.01 -15.03
C THR A 43 19.44 3.52 -14.94
N VAL A 44 18.66 3.38 -16.02
CA VAL A 44 17.24 3.76 -16.05
C VAL A 44 16.41 2.87 -15.14
N VAL A 45 16.57 1.55 -15.25
CA VAL A 45 15.89 0.57 -14.37
C VAL A 45 16.32 0.79 -12.92
N GLU A 46 17.61 1.07 -12.69
CA GLU A 46 18.12 1.37 -11.37
C GLU A 46 17.49 2.61 -10.74
N LYS A 47 17.43 3.71 -11.49
CA LYS A 47 16.80 4.93 -11.02
C LYS A 47 15.32 4.69 -10.71
N TYR A 48 14.60 4.04 -11.62
CA TYR A 48 13.17 3.75 -11.44
C TYR A 48 12.89 2.93 -10.18
N ILE A 49 13.68 1.89 -9.91
CA ILE A 49 13.53 1.08 -8.69
C ILE A 49 13.88 1.89 -7.44
N ASN A 50 14.90 2.75 -7.50
CA ASN A 50 15.24 3.62 -6.37
C ASN A 50 14.13 4.61 -6.05
N ASP A 51 13.51 5.19 -7.07
CA ASP A 51 12.38 6.09 -6.93
C ASP A 51 11.19 5.34 -6.32
N LEU A 52 10.86 4.14 -6.81
CA LEU A 52 9.83 3.27 -6.22
C LEU A 52 10.10 2.92 -4.75
N VAL A 53 11.36 2.72 -4.37
CA VAL A 53 11.75 2.45 -2.98
C VAL A 53 11.65 3.73 -2.14
N GLN A 54 11.99 4.90 -2.69
CA GLN A 54 11.81 6.18 -1.99
C GLN A 54 10.32 6.50 -1.80
N ASP A 55 9.48 6.25 -2.80
CA ASP A 55 8.03 6.45 -2.70
C ASP A 55 7.38 5.42 -1.77
N ASN A 56 7.91 4.19 -1.71
CA ASN A 56 7.54 3.18 -0.70
C ASN A 56 8.18 3.40 0.68
N LYS A 57 8.98 4.45 0.87
CA LYS A 57 9.21 4.99 2.22
C LYS A 57 7.99 5.82 2.64
N THR A 58 6.79 5.24 2.52
CA THR A 58 5.80 5.46 3.55
C THR A 58 6.44 4.94 4.84
N ASP A 59 6.48 5.75 5.89
CA ASP A 59 7.08 5.38 7.17
C ASP A 59 6.43 4.09 7.68
N LEU A 60 7.01 2.93 7.36
CA LEU A 60 6.49 1.64 7.80
C LEU A 60 6.59 1.61 9.33
N ILE A 61 5.43 1.53 9.98
CA ILE A 61 5.32 1.59 11.42
C ILE A 61 5.26 0.16 11.95
N TYR A 62 6.36 -0.30 12.55
CA TYR A 62 6.45 -1.63 13.12
C TYR A 62 5.99 -1.65 14.58
N MET A 63 5.13 -2.61 14.92
CA MET A 63 4.79 -2.94 16.30
C MET A 63 5.63 -4.14 16.73
N ASP A 64 6.52 -3.96 17.70
CA ASP A 64 7.26 -5.08 18.29
C ASP A 64 6.33 -5.89 19.21
N VAL A 65 6.11 -7.14 18.85
CA VAL A 65 5.26 -8.09 19.58
C VAL A 65 6.05 -9.27 20.14
N SER A 66 7.39 -9.22 20.07
CA SER A 66 8.26 -10.35 20.42
C SER A 66 8.15 -10.80 21.89
N LYS A 67 7.66 -9.92 22.76
CA LYS A 67 7.46 -10.18 24.20
C LYS A 67 5.99 -10.29 24.59
N ILE A 68 5.09 -10.38 23.61
CA ILE A 68 3.64 -10.35 23.82
C ILE A 68 3.05 -11.69 23.40
N ASP A 69 2.58 -12.46 24.37
CA ASP A 69 2.01 -13.79 24.14
C ASP A 69 0.60 -13.72 23.50
N LYS A 70 -0.13 -12.63 23.77
CA LYS A 70 -1.44 -12.32 23.17
C LYS A 70 -1.57 -10.85 22.87
N LEU A 71 -1.88 -10.52 21.61
CA LEU A 71 -2.11 -9.15 21.17
C LEU A 71 -3.61 -8.85 21.16
N SER A 72 -4.05 -7.91 21.99
CA SER A 72 -5.46 -7.49 22.00
C SER A 72 -5.73 -6.45 20.91
N LEU A 73 -6.96 -6.44 20.39
CA LEU A 73 -7.39 -5.41 19.44
C LEU A 73 -7.26 -4.00 20.04
N SER A 74 -7.48 -3.84 21.35
CA SER A 74 -7.28 -2.56 22.04
C SER A 74 -5.84 -2.08 21.96
N ASP A 75 -4.86 -2.97 22.05
CA ASP A 75 -3.44 -2.60 21.99
C ASP A 75 -2.99 -2.25 20.58
N CYS A 76 -3.52 -2.92 19.56
CA CYS A 76 -3.37 -2.50 18.16
C CYS A 76 -3.92 -1.08 17.96
N ILE A 77 -5.13 -0.81 18.46
CA ILE A 77 -5.77 0.50 18.32
C ILE A 77 -4.95 1.59 19.03
N LYS A 78 -4.47 1.32 20.25
CA LYS A 78 -3.59 2.26 20.99
C LYS A 78 -2.29 2.54 20.24
N PHE A 79 -1.71 1.51 19.62
CA PHE A 79 -0.51 1.65 18.80
C PHE A 79 -0.76 2.57 17.60
N CYS A 80 -1.86 2.36 16.86
CA CYS A 80 -2.26 3.23 15.76
C CYS A 80 -2.47 4.68 16.21
N PHE A 81 -3.13 4.90 17.35
CA PHE A 81 -3.33 6.26 17.90
C PHE A 81 -2.03 6.94 18.35
N LYS A 82 -1.07 6.19 18.91
CA LYS A 82 0.27 6.75 19.23
C LYS A 82 1.02 7.23 17.99
N LYS A 83 0.71 6.66 16.83
CA LYS A 83 1.33 6.96 15.54
C LYS A 83 0.36 7.63 14.56
N LYS A 84 -0.63 8.32 15.12
CA LYS A 84 -1.80 8.89 14.42
C LYS A 84 -1.42 9.68 13.16
N GLU A 85 -0.40 10.53 13.21
CA GLU A 85 -0.03 11.34 12.04
C GLU A 85 0.44 10.50 10.85
N ALA A 86 1.34 9.54 11.08
CA ALA A 86 1.83 8.67 10.04
C ALA A 86 0.71 7.74 9.53
N PHE A 87 -0.16 7.28 10.42
CA PHE A 87 -1.31 6.45 10.05
C PHE A 87 -2.35 7.23 9.21
N LEU A 88 -2.70 8.46 9.58
CA LEU A 88 -3.65 9.30 8.82
C LEU A 88 -3.11 9.78 7.47
N LYS A 89 -1.79 9.85 7.32
CA LYS A 89 -1.12 10.23 6.08
C LYS A 89 -0.95 9.05 5.11
N SER A 90 -1.12 7.81 5.57
CA SER A 90 -1.09 6.61 4.73
C SER A 90 -2.21 6.64 3.68
N GLU A 91 -1.94 6.12 2.48
CA GLU A 91 -2.94 6.14 1.40
C GLU A 91 -4.10 5.20 1.67
N GLU A 92 -3.84 4.09 2.35
CA GLU A 92 -4.84 3.13 2.78
C GLU A 92 -5.87 3.80 3.72
N MET A 93 -5.40 4.65 4.64
CA MET A 93 -6.29 5.36 5.54
C MET A 93 -7.06 6.48 4.83
N LYS A 94 -6.47 7.15 3.84
CA LYS A 94 -7.19 8.13 3.01
C LYS A 94 -8.31 7.46 2.22
N LEU A 95 -8.03 6.32 1.58
CA LEU A 95 -9.03 5.52 0.87
C LEU A 95 -10.14 5.02 1.80
N LEU A 96 -9.79 4.59 3.01
CA LEU A 96 -10.79 4.18 4.01
C LEU A 96 -11.70 5.35 4.42
N LEU A 97 -11.11 6.52 4.72
CA LEU A 97 -11.87 7.73 5.08
C LEU A 97 -12.79 8.19 3.95
N GLU A 98 -12.34 8.11 2.71
CA GLU A 98 -13.16 8.43 1.54
C GLU A 98 -14.34 7.48 1.38
N ASN A 99 -14.12 6.17 1.57
CA ASN A 99 -15.16 5.14 1.53
C ASN A 99 -16.19 5.29 2.65
N VAL A 100 -15.78 5.73 3.85
CA VAL A 100 -16.72 6.02 4.94
C VAL A 100 -17.56 7.25 4.60
N LYS A 101 -16.93 8.33 4.13
CA LYS A 101 -17.64 9.57 3.74
C LYS A 101 -18.59 9.36 2.56
N SER A 102 -18.24 8.50 1.59
CA SER A 102 -19.14 8.18 0.47
C SER A 102 -20.38 7.41 0.94
N LYS A 103 -20.22 6.46 1.87
CA LYS A 103 -21.35 5.74 2.48
C LYS A 103 -22.26 6.65 3.31
N GLU A 104 -21.68 7.56 4.11
CA GLU A 104 -22.46 8.55 4.87
C GLU A 104 -23.25 9.47 3.94
N ARG A 105 -22.63 9.97 2.86
CA ARG A 105 -23.33 10.78 1.85
C ARG A 105 -24.48 9.99 1.21
N ASN A 106 -24.25 8.74 0.82
CA ASN A 106 -25.28 7.90 0.21
C ASN A 106 -26.46 7.64 1.17
N SER A 107 -26.19 7.41 2.46
CA SER A 107 -27.22 7.29 3.50
C SER A 107 -28.07 8.55 3.62
N ILE A 108 -27.44 9.74 3.59
CA ILE A 108 -28.15 11.03 3.63
C ILE A 108 -29.02 11.22 2.38
N TYR A 109 -28.51 10.84 1.20
CA TYR A 109 -29.29 10.89 -0.04
C TYR A 109 -30.50 9.96 -0.01
N GLU A 110 -30.35 8.73 0.51
CA GLU A 110 -31.44 7.78 0.69
C GLU A 110 -32.52 8.34 1.64
N GLU A 111 -32.12 8.93 2.78
CA GLU A 111 -33.05 9.60 3.68
C GLU A 111 -33.79 10.77 3.02
N HIS A 112 -33.10 11.58 2.21
CA HIS A 112 -33.72 12.71 1.50
C HIS A 112 -34.71 12.26 0.41
N ILE A 113 -34.45 11.13 -0.26
CA ILE A 113 -35.36 10.54 -1.24
C ILE A 113 -36.62 10.00 -0.55
N ILE A 114 -36.46 9.30 0.57
CA ILE A 114 -37.57 8.77 1.37
C ILE A 114 -38.48 9.91 1.87
N LEU A 115 -37.90 11.01 2.38
CA LEU A 115 -38.65 12.17 2.86
C LEU A 115 -39.38 12.95 1.75
N LYS A 116 -38.83 13.00 0.53
CA LYS A 116 -39.53 13.59 -0.63
C LYS A 116 -40.73 12.74 -1.07
N ASN A 117 -40.59 11.42 -1.07
CA ASN A 117 -41.67 10.51 -1.47
C ASN A 117 -42.80 10.44 -0.43
N GLN A 118 -42.53 10.76 0.84
CA GLN A 118 -43.56 10.88 1.88
C GLN A 118 -44.33 12.21 1.86
N LYS A 119 -43.80 13.26 1.19
CA LYS A 119 -44.47 14.57 1.07
C LYS A 119 -45.37 14.72 -0.17
N SER A 120 -45.56 13.66 -0.94
CA SER A 120 -46.59 13.61 -1.99
C SER A 120 -47.56 12.45 -1.78
N PRO A 121 -48.54 12.61 -0.88
CA PRO A 121 -49.87 12.09 -1.08
C PRO A 121 -50.83 13.26 -1.35
N HIS A 122 -51.28 13.35 -2.60
CA HIS A 122 -52.35 14.19 -3.13
C HIS A 122 -52.16 15.71 -3.18
#